data_AF-A0A961G2Z6-F1
#
_entry.id   AF-A0A961G2Z6-F1
#
_cell.length_a   1.000
_cell.length_b   1.000
_cell.length_c   1.000
_cell.angle_alpha   90.00
_cell.angle_beta   90.00
_cell.angle_gamma   90.00
#
_symmetry.space_group_name_H-M   'P 1'
#
loop_
_entity.id
_entity.type
_entity.pdbx_description
1 polymer ?
#
loop_
_entity_poly.entity_id
_entity_poly.type
_entity_poly.pdbx_seq_one_letter_code
_entity_poly.pdbx_strand_id
1 'polypeptide(L)'
;MPSQFIQRSVRVALLFVASLVLLALVVLTAESIPLLLRRAIYLVPLGMVVWIAWGLVASPKQQVRQLLSVGNFSKAYCVASKHALCPLVRDYLNEELDLPNESLRPSLRRAFEELNLLHDSSADEANHFVESGLKRAMRDSSEEALRALWNTCANLEVVARQEVAFADDHPKIQSIISLLDGLEHSTRRARVKLAELSLGSTQGEVEEARVAMETVRRQSEFLLELESVLA
;
A
#
# COMPACT_ATOMS: atom_id res chain seq x y z
N MET A 1 11.90 -16.80 3.44
CA MET A 1 12.58 -17.17 4.69
C MET A 1 11.81 -16.61 5.90
N PRO A 2 10.92 -17.38 6.54
CA PRO A 2 10.09 -16.92 7.68
C PRO A 2 10.55 -17.41 9.07
N SER A 3 11.72 -18.06 9.21
CA SER A 3 12.10 -18.76 10.44
C SER A 3 12.55 -17.87 11.61
N GLN A 4 13.07 -16.67 11.35
CA GLN A 4 13.63 -15.81 12.42
C GLN A 4 12.55 -15.08 13.24
N PHE A 5 11.39 -14.77 12.65
CA PHE A 5 10.29 -14.11 13.35
C PHE A 5 9.59 -15.05 14.34
N ILE A 6 9.31 -16.29 13.91
CA ILE A 6 8.72 -17.32 14.76
C ILE A 6 9.64 -17.63 15.94
N GLN A 7 10.96 -17.69 15.71
CA GLN A 7 11.93 -18.00 16.75
C GLN A 7 12.08 -16.89 17.80
N ARG A 8 11.91 -15.62 17.42
CA ARG A 8 11.88 -14.48 18.36
C ARG A 8 10.59 -14.48 19.18
N SER A 9 9.43 -14.73 18.56
CA SER A 9 8.14 -14.78 19.26
C SER A 9 8.08 -15.90 20.30
N VAL A 10 8.65 -17.08 19.99
CA VAL A 10 8.71 -18.21 20.93
C VAL A 10 9.61 -17.93 22.13
N ARG A 11 10.75 -17.22 21.93
CA ARG A 11 11.64 -16.84 23.04
C ARG A 11 11.00 -15.82 23.98
N VAL A 12 10.27 -14.85 23.44
CA VAL A 12 9.52 -13.87 24.25
C VAL A 12 8.40 -14.55 25.02
N ALA A 13 7.67 -15.49 24.40
CA ALA A 13 6.65 -16.28 25.07
C ALA A 13 7.22 -17.13 26.23
N LEU A 14 8.37 -17.79 26.02
CA LEU A 14 9.03 -18.58 27.06
C LEU A 14 9.49 -17.73 28.25
N LEU A 15 10.07 -16.54 28.01
CA LEU A 15 10.49 -15.63 29.08
C LEU A 15 9.28 -15.08 29.86
N PHE A 16 8.15 -14.87 29.19
CA PHE A 16 6.93 -14.41 29.83
C PHE A 16 6.23 -15.50 30.65
N VAL A 17 6.22 -16.75 30.16
CA VAL A 17 5.73 -17.89 30.96
C VAL A 17 6.64 -18.11 32.17
N ALA A 18 7.96 -18.01 32.00
CA ALA A 18 8.90 -18.12 33.12
C ALA A 18 8.68 -17.00 34.16
N SER A 19 8.43 -15.76 33.73
CA SER A 19 8.15 -14.65 34.66
C SER A 19 6.81 -14.80 35.37
N LEU A 20 5.77 -15.30 34.69
CA LEU A 20 4.47 -15.62 35.29
C LEU A 20 4.57 -16.76 36.32
N VAL A 21 5.34 -17.80 36.02
CA VAL A 21 5.58 -18.92 36.94
C VAL A 21 6.39 -18.45 38.15
N LEU A 22 7.41 -17.61 37.95
CA LEU A 22 8.19 -17.03 39.04
C LEU A 22 7.33 -16.12 39.93
N LEU A 23 6.46 -15.31 39.33
CA LEU A 23 5.49 -14.45 40.03
C LEU A 23 4.49 -15.30 40.83
N ALA A 24 3.98 -16.38 40.24
CA ALA A 24 3.07 -17.31 40.92
C ALA A 24 3.74 -18.03 42.11
N LEU A 25 5.02 -18.41 41.96
CA LEU A 25 5.82 -19.00 43.05
C LEU A 25 6.08 -18.01 44.18
N VAL A 26 6.37 -16.75 43.87
CA VAL A 26 6.54 -15.68 44.87
C VAL A 26 5.23 -15.35 45.60
N VAL A 27 4.08 -15.46 44.92
CA VAL A 27 2.76 -15.29 45.52
C VAL A 27 2.38 -16.48 46.42
N LEU A 28 2.88 -17.69 46.14
CA LEU A 28 2.60 -18.88 46.94
C LEU A 28 3.35 -18.92 48.29
N THR A 29 4.50 -18.25 48.40
CA THR A 29 5.35 -18.27 49.61
C THR A 29 5.04 -17.19 50.62
N ALA A 30 4.15 -16.23 50.30
CA ALA A 30 3.75 -15.17 51.21
C ALA A 30 2.42 -15.50 51.89
N GLU A 31 2.39 -15.53 53.23
CA GLU A 31 1.22 -15.71 54.12
C GLU A 31 0.09 -14.65 53.97
N SER A 32 0.05 -13.92 52.85
CA SER A 32 -0.91 -12.85 52.52
C SER A 32 -1.88 -13.26 51.41
N ILE A 33 -2.28 -14.53 51.42
CA ILE A 33 -3.14 -15.18 50.42
C ILE A 33 -4.47 -14.43 50.13
N PRO A 34 -5.23 -13.89 51.11
CA PRO A 34 -6.54 -13.29 50.80
C PRO A 34 -6.45 -11.91 50.13
N LEU A 35 -5.38 -11.14 50.36
CA LEU A 35 -5.20 -9.80 49.78
C LEU A 35 -4.63 -9.84 48.36
N LEU A 36 -3.76 -10.81 48.08
CA LEU A 36 -3.18 -11.02 46.75
C LEU A 36 -4.16 -11.68 45.78
N LEU A 37 -4.98 -12.65 46.23
CA LEU A 37 -6.06 -13.22 45.39
C LEU A 37 -7.05 -12.13 44.95
N ARG A 38 -7.42 -11.23 45.86
CA ARG A 38 -8.35 -10.14 45.56
C ARG A 38 -7.79 -9.17 44.53
N ARG A 39 -6.48 -8.91 44.51
CA ARG A 39 -5.82 -8.07 43.49
C ARG A 39 -5.60 -8.81 42.16
N ALA A 40 -5.31 -10.11 42.21
CA ALA A 40 -5.13 -10.95 41.02
C ALA A 40 -6.42 -11.07 40.19
N ILE A 41 -7.59 -11.14 40.85
CA ILE A 41 -8.90 -11.17 40.17
C ILE A 41 -9.16 -9.92 39.32
N TYR A 42 -8.56 -8.75 39.66
CA TYR A 42 -8.69 -7.53 38.84
C TYR A 42 -7.56 -7.38 37.81
N LEU A 43 -6.36 -7.86 38.12
CA LEU A 43 -5.20 -7.73 37.22
C LEU A 43 -5.23 -8.71 36.04
N VAL A 44 -5.74 -9.93 36.23
CA VAL A 44 -5.87 -10.93 35.16
C VAL A 44 -6.83 -10.48 34.05
N PRO A 45 -8.07 -10.01 34.34
CA PRO A 45 -8.95 -9.50 33.28
C PRO A 45 -8.40 -8.21 32.66
N LEU A 46 -7.75 -7.33 33.43
CA LEU A 46 -7.11 -6.14 32.86
C LEU A 46 -5.97 -6.53 31.90
N GLY A 47 -5.15 -7.50 32.27
CA GLY A 47 -4.11 -8.08 31.44
C GLY A 47 -4.68 -8.75 30.18
N MET A 48 -5.80 -9.48 30.29
CA MET A 48 -6.52 -10.02 29.13
C MET A 48 -7.09 -8.93 28.22
N VAL A 49 -7.67 -7.86 28.76
CA VAL A 49 -8.22 -6.75 27.96
C VAL A 49 -7.09 -6.02 27.23
N VAL A 50 -5.96 -5.78 27.89
CA VAL A 50 -4.77 -5.22 27.25
C VAL A 50 -4.23 -6.17 26.19
N TRP A 51 -4.18 -7.48 26.45
CA TRP A 51 -3.69 -8.49 25.51
C TRP A 51 -4.62 -8.65 24.29
N ILE A 52 -5.94 -8.59 24.50
CA ILE A 52 -6.95 -8.57 23.44
C ILE A 52 -6.85 -7.27 22.66
N ALA A 53 -6.70 -6.12 23.33
CA ALA A 53 -6.49 -4.83 22.67
C ALA A 53 -5.16 -4.78 21.89
N TRP A 54 -4.13 -5.48 22.34
CA TRP A 54 -2.84 -5.59 21.65
C TRP A 54 -2.88 -6.60 20.49
N GLY A 55 -3.60 -7.71 20.64
CA GLY A 55 -3.91 -8.65 19.56
C GLY A 55 -4.88 -8.06 18.53
N LEU A 56 -5.69 -7.07 18.93
CA LEU A 56 -6.56 -6.23 18.11
C LEU A 56 -5.85 -4.97 17.58
N VAL A 57 -4.54 -4.81 17.78
CA VAL A 57 -3.74 -3.89 16.94
C VAL A 57 -3.95 -4.40 15.51
N ALA A 58 -4.82 -3.70 14.80
CA ALA A 58 -5.65 -4.24 13.72
C ALA A 58 -4.85 -5.13 12.77
N SER A 59 -5.38 -6.32 12.47
CA SER A 59 -4.79 -7.17 11.43
C SER A 59 -4.45 -6.32 10.19
N PRO A 60 -3.32 -6.53 9.50
CA PRO A 60 -2.92 -5.65 8.39
C PRO A 60 -4.03 -5.44 7.35
N LYS A 61 -4.86 -6.46 7.13
CA LYS A 61 -6.07 -6.39 6.30
C LYS A 61 -7.11 -5.38 6.81
N GLN A 62 -7.40 -5.40 8.11
CA GLN A 62 -8.32 -4.46 8.74
C GLN A 62 -7.74 -3.04 8.78
N GLN A 63 -6.43 -2.92 8.98
CA GLN A 63 -5.74 -1.63 8.90
C GLN A 63 -5.82 -1.01 7.49
N VAL A 64 -5.59 -1.80 6.43
CA VAL A 64 -5.76 -1.35 5.04
C VAL A 64 -7.19 -0.89 4.80
N ARG A 65 -8.20 -1.69 5.16
CA ARG A 65 -9.62 -1.31 5.01
C ARG A 65 -9.97 -0.03 5.74
N GLN A 66 -9.49 0.12 6.98
CA GLN A 66 -9.72 1.34 7.75
C GLN A 66 -9.07 2.56 7.08
N LEU A 67 -7.84 2.43 6.58
CA LEU A 67 -7.17 3.52 5.87
C LEU A 67 -7.88 3.90 4.58
N LEU A 68 -8.37 2.91 3.81
CA LEU A 68 -9.19 3.14 2.63
C LEU A 68 -10.50 3.88 2.98
N SER A 69 -11.22 3.46 4.03
CA SER A 69 -12.47 4.12 4.45
C SER A 69 -12.30 5.58 4.92
N VAL A 70 -11.10 5.96 5.36
CA VAL A 70 -10.77 7.33 5.81
C VAL A 70 -10.13 8.14 4.67
N GLY A 71 -10.08 7.59 3.44
CA GLY A 71 -9.50 8.24 2.27
C GLY A 71 -7.97 8.35 2.29
N ASN A 72 -7.28 7.57 3.15
CA ASN A 72 -5.82 7.60 3.26
C ASN A 72 -5.16 6.55 2.35
N PHE A 73 -5.33 6.71 1.04
CA PHE A 73 -4.91 5.74 0.01
C PHE A 73 -3.42 5.45 0.01
N SER A 74 -2.58 6.48 0.18
CA SER A 74 -1.12 6.32 0.20
C SER A 74 -0.65 5.42 1.35
N LYS A 75 -1.15 5.64 2.57
CA LYS A 75 -0.83 4.76 3.71
C LYS A 75 -1.45 3.38 3.54
N ALA A 76 -2.67 3.30 3.01
CA ALA A 76 -3.32 2.02 2.73
C ALA A 76 -2.48 1.16 1.79
N TYR A 77 -1.98 1.74 0.69
CA TYR A 77 -1.09 1.07 -0.26
C TYR A 77 0.23 0.68 0.37
N CYS A 78 0.86 1.54 1.17
CA CYS A 78 2.13 1.21 1.85
C CYS A 78 1.98 -0.02 2.78
N VAL A 79 0.91 -0.06 3.58
CA VAL A 79 0.61 -1.24 4.42
C VAL A 79 0.27 -2.44 3.54
N ALA A 80 -0.48 -2.24 2.46
CA ALA A 80 -0.88 -3.32 1.58
C ALA A 80 0.32 -3.98 0.88
N SER A 81 1.22 -3.18 0.30
CA SER A 81 2.44 -3.63 -0.37
C SER A 81 3.35 -4.42 0.59
N LYS A 82 3.57 -3.90 1.81
CA LYS A 82 4.39 -4.57 2.83
C LYS A 82 3.86 -5.95 3.24
N HIS A 83 2.56 -6.18 3.11
CA HIS A 83 1.88 -7.39 3.58
C HIS A 83 1.31 -8.26 2.44
N ALA A 84 1.68 -8.00 1.17
CA ALA A 84 1.15 -8.69 0.00
C ALA A 84 -0.39 -8.64 -0.11
N LEU A 85 -0.96 -7.50 0.28
CA LEU A 85 -2.39 -7.21 0.32
C LEU A 85 -2.81 -6.23 -0.78
N CYS A 86 -1.97 -5.96 -1.79
CA CYS A 86 -2.33 -5.13 -2.95
C CYS A 86 -3.64 -5.55 -3.66
N PRO A 87 -4.02 -6.85 -3.71
CA PRO A 87 -5.35 -7.22 -4.22
C PRO A 87 -6.50 -6.53 -3.50
N LEU A 88 -6.41 -6.27 -2.18
CA LEU A 88 -7.47 -5.56 -1.45
C LEU A 88 -7.60 -4.10 -1.91
N VAL A 89 -6.50 -3.43 -2.25
CA VAL A 89 -6.53 -2.07 -2.78
C VAL A 89 -7.12 -2.05 -4.17
N ARG A 90 -6.77 -3.05 -5.01
CA ARG A 90 -7.38 -3.22 -6.34
C ARG A 90 -8.89 -3.45 -6.24
N ASP A 91 -9.33 -4.32 -5.35
CA ASP A 91 -10.74 -4.64 -5.16
C ASP A 91 -11.51 -3.39 -4.69
N TYR A 92 -10.92 -2.60 -3.79
CA TYR A 92 -11.49 -1.30 -3.39
C TYR A 92 -11.66 -0.32 -4.56
N LEU A 93 -10.65 -0.16 -5.41
CA LEU A 93 -10.76 0.68 -6.62
C LEU A 93 -11.86 0.19 -7.58
N ASN A 94 -12.10 -1.12 -7.60
CA ASN A 94 -13.08 -1.73 -8.49
C ASN A 94 -14.53 -1.64 -7.98
N GLU A 95 -14.73 -1.67 -6.66
CA GLU A 95 -16.07 -1.91 -6.11
C GLU A 95 -16.50 -0.86 -5.08
N GLU A 96 -15.57 -0.25 -4.36
CA GLU A 96 -15.87 0.55 -3.17
C GLU A 96 -15.54 2.04 -3.34
N LEU A 97 -14.63 2.41 -4.25
CA LEU A 97 -14.31 3.82 -4.49
C LEU A 97 -15.50 4.53 -5.14
N ASP A 98 -16.05 5.52 -4.44
CA ASP A 98 -17.05 6.44 -4.96
C ASP A 98 -16.41 7.37 -6.00
N LEU A 99 -17.02 7.41 -7.19
CA LEU A 99 -16.53 8.21 -8.31
C LEU A 99 -17.61 9.16 -8.80
N PRO A 100 -17.24 10.38 -9.25
CA PRO A 100 -18.20 11.35 -9.77
C PRO A 100 -18.73 10.95 -11.16
N ASN A 101 -18.07 9.98 -11.80
CA ASN A 101 -18.51 9.31 -13.02
C ASN A 101 -17.88 7.91 -13.09
N GLU A 102 -18.67 6.87 -13.38
CA GLU A 102 -18.23 5.47 -13.42
C GLU A 102 -17.29 5.13 -14.58
N SER A 103 -17.30 5.90 -15.67
CA SER A 103 -16.38 5.72 -16.80
C SER A 103 -14.90 5.94 -16.44
N LEU A 104 -14.61 6.59 -15.31
CA LEU A 104 -13.25 6.75 -14.78
C LEU A 104 -12.66 5.43 -14.25
N ARG A 105 -13.52 4.52 -13.76
CA ARG A 105 -13.11 3.32 -13.02
C ARG A 105 -12.20 2.40 -13.83
N PRO A 106 -12.50 2.05 -15.11
CA PRO A 106 -11.63 1.18 -15.89
C PRO A 106 -10.25 1.77 -16.14
N SER A 107 -10.14 3.09 -16.34
CA SER A 107 -8.86 3.76 -16.58
C SER A 107 -8.04 3.89 -15.29
N LEU A 108 -8.67 4.22 -14.16
CA LEU A 108 -8.01 4.19 -12.84
C LEU A 108 -7.43 2.82 -12.52
N ARG A 109 -8.22 1.75 -12.72
CA ARG A 109 -7.78 0.37 -12.48
C ARG A 109 -6.57 0.02 -13.33
N ARG A 110 -6.64 0.24 -14.65
CA ARG A 110 -5.56 -0.13 -15.59
C ARG A 110 -4.27 0.63 -15.30
N ALA A 111 -4.38 1.93 -14.99
CA ALA A 111 -3.22 2.74 -14.60
C ALA A 111 -2.59 2.21 -13.29
N PHE A 112 -3.40 1.92 -12.28
CA PHE A 112 -2.91 1.33 -11.03
C PHE A 112 -2.22 -0.02 -11.24
N GLU A 113 -2.83 -0.93 -11.99
CA GLU A 113 -2.30 -2.27 -12.23
C GLU A 113 -0.95 -2.22 -12.94
N GLU A 114 -0.83 -1.44 -14.01
CA GLU A 114 0.46 -1.31 -14.72
C GLU A 114 1.52 -0.61 -13.87
N LEU A 115 1.15 0.40 -13.06
CA LEU A 115 2.09 1.05 -12.15
C LEU A 115 2.60 0.11 -11.07
N ASN A 116 1.71 -0.69 -10.46
CA ASN A 116 2.11 -1.67 -9.48
C ASN A 116 3.02 -2.75 -10.10
N LEU A 117 2.71 -3.20 -11.33
CA LEU A 117 3.56 -4.15 -12.05
C LEU A 117 4.94 -3.57 -12.38
N LEU A 118 5.02 -2.30 -12.82
CA LEU A 118 6.30 -1.62 -13.06
C LEU A 118 7.09 -1.48 -11.75
N HIS A 119 6.43 -1.08 -10.67
CA HIS A 119 7.04 -0.96 -9.35
C HIS A 119 7.65 -2.29 -8.89
N ASP A 120 6.86 -3.37 -8.94
CA ASP A 120 7.30 -4.72 -8.56
C ASP A 120 8.44 -5.22 -9.46
N SER A 121 8.34 -4.99 -10.78
CA SER A 121 9.39 -5.39 -11.74
C SER A 121 10.71 -4.64 -11.51
N SER A 122 10.63 -3.36 -11.13
CA SER A 122 11.81 -2.54 -10.83
C SER A 122 12.50 -2.92 -9.51
N ALA A 123 11.77 -3.56 -8.60
CA ALA A 123 12.28 -4.05 -7.32
C ALA A 123 12.95 -5.44 -7.41
N ASP A 124 12.87 -6.12 -8.55
CA ASP A 124 13.48 -7.43 -8.74
C ASP A 124 15.02 -7.33 -8.74
N GLU A 125 15.64 -7.67 -7.61
CA GLU A 125 17.10 -7.69 -7.46
C GLU A 125 17.77 -8.86 -8.22
N ALA A 126 17.03 -9.90 -8.59
CA ALA A 126 17.59 -11.08 -9.27
C ALA A 126 17.98 -10.80 -10.73
N ASN A 127 17.42 -9.75 -11.33
CA ASN A 127 17.71 -9.39 -12.71
C ASN A 127 19.04 -8.62 -12.86
N HIS A 128 20.15 -9.32 -13.04
CA HIS A 128 21.47 -8.69 -13.13
C HIS A 128 21.75 -7.96 -14.46
N PHE A 129 20.88 -8.08 -15.47
CA PHE A 129 21.06 -7.48 -16.79
C PHE A 129 20.73 -5.99 -16.83
N VAL A 130 19.91 -5.53 -15.88
CA VAL A 130 19.50 -4.13 -15.80
C VAL A 130 20.32 -3.41 -14.73
N GLU A 131 20.90 -2.28 -15.10
CA GLU A 131 21.68 -1.43 -14.19
C GLU A 131 20.85 -1.04 -12.96
N SER A 132 21.44 -1.16 -11.76
CA SER A 132 20.77 -0.82 -10.50
C SER A 132 20.30 0.63 -10.43
N GLY A 133 21.01 1.55 -11.10
CA GLY A 133 20.62 2.95 -11.20
C GLY A 133 19.30 3.14 -11.95
N LEU A 134 19.14 2.44 -13.08
CA LEU A 134 17.92 2.48 -13.88
C LEU A 134 16.75 1.85 -13.13
N LYS A 135 16.96 0.70 -12.47
CA LYS A 135 15.93 0.07 -11.62
C LYS A 135 15.44 0.99 -10.52
N ARG A 136 16.38 1.65 -9.81
CA ARG A 136 16.03 2.60 -8.75
C ARG A 136 15.23 3.78 -9.31
N ALA A 137 15.68 4.37 -10.41
CA ALA A 137 14.96 5.47 -11.04
C ALA A 137 13.55 5.06 -11.52
N MET A 138 13.37 3.84 -12.05
CA MET A 138 12.05 3.29 -12.41
C MET A 138 11.17 3.15 -11.18
N ARG A 139 11.74 2.62 -10.10
CA ARG A 139 11.04 2.45 -8.83
C ARG A 139 10.60 3.79 -8.26
N ASP A 140 11.49 4.76 -8.17
CA ASP A 140 11.21 6.09 -7.63
C ASP A 140 10.13 6.80 -8.47
N SER A 141 10.23 6.73 -9.80
CA SER A 141 9.22 7.29 -10.71
C SER A 141 7.86 6.60 -10.60
N SER A 142 7.84 5.27 -10.46
CA SER A 142 6.59 4.53 -10.23
C SER A 142 5.95 4.87 -8.88
N GLU A 143 6.76 5.10 -7.84
CA GLU A 143 6.27 5.48 -6.51
C GLU A 143 5.69 6.90 -6.53
N GLU A 144 6.32 7.83 -7.24
CA GLU A 144 5.82 9.19 -7.45
C GLU A 144 4.50 9.17 -8.24
N ALA A 145 4.43 8.41 -9.32
CA ALA A 145 3.21 8.26 -10.11
C ALA A 145 2.06 7.60 -9.33
N LEU A 146 2.35 6.62 -8.47
CA LEU A 146 1.36 6.04 -7.55
C LEU A 146 0.85 7.08 -6.56
N ARG A 147 1.72 7.93 -5.99
CA ARG A 147 1.29 9.02 -5.10
C ARG A 147 0.38 10.01 -5.82
N ALA A 148 0.73 10.42 -7.04
CA ALA A 148 -0.12 11.29 -7.85
C ALA A 148 -1.50 10.67 -8.11
N LEU A 149 -1.53 9.38 -8.49
CA LEU A 149 -2.77 8.64 -8.69
C LEU A 149 -3.63 8.60 -7.40
N TRP A 150 -3.01 8.39 -6.24
CA TRP A 150 -3.70 8.38 -4.94
C TRP A 150 -4.30 9.72 -4.56
N ASN A 151 -3.60 10.81 -4.83
CA ASN A 151 -4.16 12.15 -4.66
C ASN A 151 -5.36 12.36 -5.59
N THR A 152 -5.26 11.94 -6.85
CA THR A 152 -6.39 12.01 -7.79
C THR A 152 -7.59 11.21 -7.28
N CYS A 153 -7.40 9.99 -6.79
CA CYS A 153 -8.49 9.19 -6.20
C CYS A 153 -9.15 9.89 -5.02
N ALA A 154 -8.38 10.49 -4.11
CA ALA A 154 -8.92 11.23 -2.96
C ALA A 154 -9.75 12.44 -3.41
N ASN A 155 -9.29 13.19 -4.41
CA ASN A 155 -10.03 14.33 -4.92
C ASN A 155 -11.32 13.90 -5.64
N LEU A 156 -11.26 12.85 -6.44
CA LEU A 156 -12.45 12.30 -7.11
C LEU A 156 -13.49 11.83 -6.08
N GLU A 157 -13.07 11.17 -5.01
CA GLU A 157 -13.96 10.75 -3.93
C GLU A 157 -14.62 11.96 -3.24
N VAL A 158 -13.87 13.03 -2.98
CA VAL A 158 -14.41 14.28 -2.43
C VAL A 158 -15.46 14.89 -3.37
N VAL A 159 -15.19 14.92 -4.68
CA VAL A 159 -16.14 15.43 -5.68
C VAL A 159 -17.38 14.55 -5.76
N ALA A 160 -17.23 13.22 -5.71
CA ALA A 160 -18.35 12.27 -5.71
C ALA A 160 -19.29 12.49 -4.51
N ARG A 161 -18.72 12.76 -3.33
CA ARG A 161 -19.48 13.06 -2.10
C ARG A 161 -20.26 14.37 -2.14
N GLN A 162 -19.94 15.27 -3.07
CA GLN A 162 -20.73 16.49 -3.31
C GLN A 162 -22.01 16.21 -4.12
N GLU A 163 -22.25 14.95 -4.49
CA GLU A 163 -23.41 14.52 -5.29
C GLU A 163 -23.48 15.20 -6.67
N VAL A 164 -22.34 15.67 -7.18
CA VAL A 164 -22.22 16.25 -8.52
C VAL A 164 -21.97 15.14 -9.53
N ALA A 165 -23.02 14.74 -10.24
CA ALA A 165 -22.90 13.77 -11.33
C ALA A 165 -22.41 14.48 -12.61
N PHE A 166 -21.31 14.00 -13.17
CA PHE A 166 -20.83 14.46 -14.48
C PHE A 166 -21.26 13.47 -15.56
N ALA A 167 -21.69 13.98 -16.71
CA ALA A 167 -21.93 13.16 -17.89
C ALA A 167 -20.62 12.61 -18.46
N ASP A 168 -20.68 11.50 -19.19
CA ASP A 168 -19.49 10.83 -19.76
C ASP A 168 -18.73 11.73 -20.73
N ASP A 169 -19.44 12.60 -21.46
CA ASP A 169 -18.88 13.56 -22.41
C ASP A 169 -18.36 14.86 -21.75
N HIS A 170 -18.45 14.97 -20.43
CA HIS A 170 -18.01 16.16 -19.72
C HIS A 170 -16.49 16.36 -19.93
N PRO A 171 -16.02 17.55 -20.35
CA PRO A 171 -14.64 17.76 -20.78
C PRO A 171 -13.61 17.47 -19.69
N LYS A 172 -13.94 17.71 -18.42
CA LYS A 172 -13.06 17.33 -17.29
C LYS A 172 -12.93 15.82 -17.13
N ILE A 173 -14.03 15.06 -17.28
CA ILE A 173 -14.01 13.59 -17.16
C ILE A 173 -13.18 13.00 -18.30
N GLN A 174 -13.42 13.44 -19.54
CA GLN A 174 -12.64 13.05 -20.71
C GLN A 174 -11.15 13.38 -20.57
N SER A 175 -10.82 14.56 -20.03
CA SER A 175 -9.43 14.94 -19.77
C SER A 175 -8.76 14.02 -18.74
N ILE A 176 -9.46 13.67 -17.66
CA ILE A 176 -8.92 12.78 -16.62
C ILE A 176 -8.73 11.37 -17.19
N ILE A 177 -9.71 10.85 -17.94
CA ILE A 177 -9.60 9.54 -18.61
C ILE A 177 -8.39 9.51 -19.55
N SER A 178 -8.22 10.55 -20.37
CA SER A 178 -7.09 10.66 -21.30
C SER A 178 -5.74 10.63 -20.58
N LEU A 179 -5.63 11.33 -19.43
CA LEU A 179 -4.41 11.31 -18.62
C LEU A 179 -4.14 9.95 -17.98
N LEU A 180 -5.18 9.30 -17.45
CA LEU A 180 -5.07 7.95 -16.88
C LEU A 180 -4.68 6.91 -17.93
N ASP A 181 -5.24 7.01 -19.14
CA ASP A 181 -4.87 6.15 -20.27
C ASP A 181 -3.45 6.44 -20.76
N GLY A 182 -3.03 7.71 -20.79
CA GLY A 182 -1.66 8.10 -21.10
C GLY A 182 -0.64 7.58 -20.08
N LEU A 183 -0.99 7.63 -18.79
CA LEU A 183 -0.22 7.06 -17.69
C LEU A 183 -0.12 5.52 -17.82
N GLU A 184 -1.23 4.83 -18.09
CA GLU A 184 -1.23 3.38 -18.34
C GLU A 184 -0.31 3.01 -19.49
N HIS A 185 -0.45 3.68 -20.64
CA HIS A 185 0.30 3.35 -21.84
C HIS A 185 1.81 3.58 -21.66
N SER A 186 2.18 4.71 -21.07
CA SER A 186 3.59 5.04 -20.78
C SER A 186 4.20 4.08 -19.77
N THR A 187 3.45 3.70 -18.74
CA THR A 187 3.89 2.73 -17.73
C THR A 187 4.07 1.34 -18.31
N ARG A 188 3.11 0.86 -19.11
CA ARG A 188 3.22 -0.40 -19.84
C ARG A 188 4.45 -0.40 -20.74
N ARG A 189 4.68 0.68 -21.48
CA ARG A 189 5.86 0.82 -22.36
C ARG A 189 7.16 0.74 -21.55
N ALA A 190 7.25 1.44 -20.42
CA ALA A 190 8.41 1.39 -19.54
C ALA A 190 8.65 -0.03 -19.00
N ARG A 191 7.58 -0.74 -18.61
CA ARG A 191 7.66 -2.14 -18.16
C ARG A 191 8.12 -3.09 -19.26
N VAL A 192 7.60 -2.93 -20.49
CA VAL A 192 8.04 -3.73 -21.64
C VAL A 192 9.52 -3.47 -21.93
N LYS A 193 9.97 -2.21 -21.90
CA LYS A 193 11.38 -1.88 -22.08
C LYS A 193 12.26 -2.48 -20.98
N LEU A 194 11.82 -2.45 -19.73
CA LEU A 194 12.52 -3.13 -18.64
C LEU A 194 12.64 -4.65 -18.89
N ALA A 195 11.58 -5.29 -19.37
CA ALA A 195 11.60 -6.71 -19.72
C ALA A 195 12.53 -7.00 -20.91
N GLU A 196 12.53 -6.17 -21.95
CA GLU A 196 13.46 -6.27 -23.09
C GLU A 196 14.92 -6.18 -22.63
N LEU A 197 15.25 -5.20 -21.77
CA LEU A 197 16.59 -5.06 -21.21
C LEU A 197 17.03 -6.30 -20.41
N SER A 198 16.08 -7.02 -19.82
CA SER A 198 16.34 -8.25 -19.06
C SER A 198 16.79 -9.42 -19.93
N LEU A 199 16.53 -9.36 -21.24
CA LEU A 199 16.94 -10.37 -22.23
C LEU A 199 18.33 -10.10 -22.82
N GLY A 200 18.99 -9.02 -22.38
CA GLY A 200 20.24 -8.52 -22.91
C GLY A 200 20.01 -7.25 -23.72
N SER A 201 20.80 -6.21 -23.45
CA SER A 201 20.55 -4.86 -23.97
C SER A 201 21.73 -4.27 -24.71
N THR A 202 21.42 -3.47 -25.73
CA THR A 202 22.30 -2.47 -26.34
C THR A 202 22.15 -1.12 -25.63
N GLN A 203 23.13 -0.21 -25.78
CA GLN A 203 23.05 1.13 -25.18
C GLN A 203 21.84 1.95 -25.67
N GLY A 204 21.37 1.73 -26.91
CA GLY A 204 20.20 2.42 -27.45
C GLY A 204 18.90 2.07 -26.71
N GLU A 205 18.73 0.79 -26.35
CA GLU A 205 17.53 0.31 -25.65
C GLU A 205 17.45 0.85 -24.21
N VAL A 206 18.60 1.09 -23.58
CA VAL A 206 18.66 1.73 -22.25
C VAL A 206 18.15 3.17 -22.31
N GLU A 207 18.51 3.92 -23.36
CA GLU A 207 18.04 5.29 -23.53
C GLU A 207 16.54 5.33 -23.85
N GLU A 208 16.02 4.39 -24.64
CA GLU A 208 14.58 4.25 -24.86
C GLU A 208 13.81 3.97 -23.57
N ALA A 209 14.37 3.15 -22.66
CA ALA A 209 13.77 2.91 -21.36
C ALA A 209 13.74 4.18 -20.50
N ARG A 210 14.81 4.99 -20.52
CA ARG A 210 14.84 6.29 -19.83
C ARG A 210 13.81 7.27 -20.38
N VAL A 211 13.66 7.34 -21.71
CA VAL A 211 12.63 8.18 -22.35
C VAL A 211 11.23 7.72 -21.97
N ALA A 212 10.99 6.40 -21.90
CA ALA A 212 9.70 5.87 -21.45
C ALA A 212 9.41 6.27 -20.00
N MET A 213 10.40 6.21 -19.11
CA MET A 213 10.26 6.66 -17.72
C MET A 213 10.01 8.16 -17.59
N GLU A 214 10.74 8.98 -18.33
CA GLU A 214 10.54 10.43 -18.34
C GLU A 214 9.12 10.77 -18.82
N THR A 215 8.56 9.96 -19.72
CA THR A 215 7.16 10.08 -20.12
C THR A 215 6.21 9.75 -18.96
N VAL A 216 6.45 8.68 -18.20
CA VAL A 216 5.67 8.35 -16.98
C VAL A 216 5.73 9.50 -15.98
N ARG A 217 6.92 10.05 -15.74
CA ARG A 217 7.13 11.20 -14.84
C ARG A 217 6.30 12.40 -15.25
N ARG A 218 6.33 12.79 -16.53
CA ARG A 218 5.49 13.90 -17.03
C ARG A 218 3.99 13.63 -16.90
N GLN A 219 3.54 12.41 -17.16
CA GLN A 219 2.13 12.05 -16.94
C GLN A 219 1.73 12.18 -15.47
N SER A 220 2.61 11.80 -14.55
CA SER A 220 2.36 12.00 -13.11
C SER A 220 2.34 13.47 -12.70
N GLU A 221 3.21 14.31 -13.29
CA GLU A 221 3.19 15.76 -13.08
C GLU A 221 1.87 16.37 -13.55
N PHE A 222 1.35 15.97 -14.72
CA PHE A 222 0.04 16.44 -15.18
C PHE A 222 -1.12 16.02 -14.28
N LEU A 223 -1.06 14.82 -13.68
CA LEU A 223 -2.05 14.41 -12.69
C LEU A 223 -1.99 15.27 -11.41
N LEU A 224 -0.79 15.65 -10.98
CA LEU A 224 -0.59 16.57 -9.85
C LEU A 224 -1.02 18.01 -10.20
N GLU A 225 -0.80 18.48 -11.43
CA GLU A 225 -1.30 19.80 -11.85
C GLU A 225 -2.84 19.83 -11.85
N LEU A 226 -3.48 18.71 -12.19
CA LEU A 226 -4.94 18.56 -12.16
C LEU A 226 -5.51 18.68 -10.74
N GLU A 227 -4.71 18.38 -9.71
CA GLU A 227 -5.06 18.62 -8.30
C GLU A 227 -5.42 20.09 -8.04
N SER A 228 -4.64 21.03 -8.61
CA SER A 228 -4.90 22.47 -8.45
C SER A 228 -6.21 22.93 -9.10
N VAL A 229 -6.79 22.12 -9.98
CA VAL A 229 -8.03 22.41 -10.72
C VAL A 229 -9.25 21.70 -10.10
N LEU A 230 -9.02 20.65 -9.32
CA LEU A 230 -10.06 19.88 -8.61
C LEU A 230 -10.24 20.30 -7.14
N ALA A 231 -9.24 20.92 -6.53
CA ALA A 231 -9.31 21.55 -5.20
C ALA A 231 -10.10 22.86 -5.22
#